data_AF-A0A371G9C4-F1
#
_entry.id   AF-A0A371G9C4-F1
#
_cell.length_a   1.000
_cell.length_b   1.000
_cell.length_c   1.000
_cell.angle_alpha   90.00
_cell.angle_beta   90.00
_cell.angle_gamma   90.00
#
_symmetry.space_group_name_H-M   'P 1'
#
loop_
_entity.id
_entity.type
_entity.pdbx_description
1 polymer ?
#
loop_
_entity_poly.entity_id
_entity_poly.type
_entity_poly.pdbx_seq_one_letter_code
_entity_poly.pdbx_strand_id
1 'polypeptide(L)'
;GSEIFLGGSNNFPPKACVEAYFPPISQPEGLPLRIQDVKGKEWMFQFRFWPNNNSRMYVLEGVTPCIQSMQLQAGDTVTFSRMDPEGKLIMGFRKKARRGRSQEVCESILDKEEKTNTA
;
A
#
# COMPACT_ATOMS: atom_id res chain seq x y z
N GLY A 1 -4.89 -7.61 -7.48
CA GLY A 1 -3.78 -6.98 -6.75
C GLY A 1 -4.22 -6.79 -5.32
N SER A 2 -3.40 -7.18 -4.35
CA SER A 2 -3.72 -7.10 -2.92
C SER A 2 -3.21 -5.77 -2.35
N GLU A 3 -4.05 -5.04 -1.60
CA GLU A 3 -3.70 -3.76 -1.00
C GLU A 3 -3.34 -3.94 0.49
N ILE A 4 -2.18 -3.40 0.91
CA ILE A 4 -1.76 -3.31 2.31
C ILE A 4 -1.71 -1.84 2.70
N PHE A 5 -2.42 -1.49 3.77
CA PHE A 5 -2.43 -0.13 4.32
C PHE A 5 -1.30 0.01 5.34
N LEU A 6 -0.40 0.94 5.11
CA LEU A 6 0.59 1.35 6.11
C LEU A 6 -0.14 2.27 7.08
N GLY A 7 -0.23 1.98 8.39
CA GLY A 7 -0.75 2.96 9.36
C GLY A 7 -1.87 2.53 10.30
N GLY A 8 -1.90 1.27 10.72
CA GLY A 8 -2.57 0.83 11.94
C GLY A 8 -1.68 -0.22 12.59
N SER A 9 -1.82 -0.46 13.89
CA SER A 9 -0.88 -1.20 14.76
C SER A 9 -0.56 -2.65 14.38
N ASN A 10 -0.82 -3.10 13.15
CA ASN A 10 -0.56 -4.44 12.65
C ASN A 10 -0.61 -4.47 11.10
N ASN A 11 0.55 -4.53 10.43
CA ASN A 11 0.69 -4.60 8.96
C ASN A 11 0.39 -6.03 8.42
N PHE A 12 -0.77 -6.61 8.75
CA PHE A 12 -1.09 -7.98 8.35
C PHE A 12 -1.94 -7.99 7.08
N PRO A 13 -1.45 -8.57 5.96
CA PRO A 13 -2.28 -8.78 4.78
C PRO A 13 -3.40 -9.81 5.08
N PRO A 14 -4.62 -9.60 4.55
CA PRO A 14 -5.73 -10.56 4.72
C PRO A 14 -5.35 -11.96 4.21
N LYS A 15 -5.65 -13.01 4.98
CA LYS A 15 -5.27 -14.40 4.69
C LYS A 15 -5.63 -14.85 3.27
N ALA A 16 -6.84 -14.56 2.80
CA ALA A 16 -7.28 -14.91 1.44
C ALA A 16 -6.45 -14.23 0.34
N CYS A 17 -6.03 -12.97 0.57
CA CYS A 17 -5.17 -12.23 -0.36
C CYS A 17 -3.73 -12.76 -0.36
N VAL A 18 -3.30 -13.38 0.72
CA VAL A 18 -1.97 -13.99 0.79
C VAL A 18 -1.97 -15.31 0.03
N GLU A 19 -2.92 -16.20 0.32
CA GLU A 19 -2.97 -17.54 -0.30
C GLU A 19 -3.19 -17.49 -1.82
N ALA A 20 -3.85 -16.46 -2.34
CA ALA A 20 -4.10 -16.31 -3.78
C ALA A 20 -2.92 -15.70 -4.57
N TYR A 21 -2.05 -14.93 -3.92
CA TYR A 21 -1.03 -14.12 -4.63
C TYR A 21 0.41 -14.43 -4.22
N PHE A 22 0.62 -14.88 -2.98
CA PHE A 22 1.93 -15.19 -2.44
C PHE A 22 2.19 -16.70 -2.51
N PRO A 23 3.46 -17.12 -2.62
CA PRO A 23 3.80 -18.53 -2.57
C PRO A 23 3.36 -19.16 -1.24
N PRO A 24 2.84 -20.39 -1.25
CA PRO A 24 2.39 -21.06 -0.04
C PRO A 24 3.57 -21.31 0.90
N ILE A 25 3.41 -20.90 2.17
CA ILE A 25 4.36 -21.18 3.24
C ILE A 25 3.75 -22.15 4.25
N SER A 26 4.46 -23.27 4.49
CA SER A 26 4.06 -24.29 5.46
C SER A 26 4.76 -24.13 6.81
N GLN A 27 5.93 -23.47 6.81
CA GLN A 27 6.78 -23.28 7.99
C GLN A 27 6.66 -21.85 8.56
N PRO A 28 6.64 -21.68 9.89
CA PRO A 28 6.55 -20.36 10.54
C PRO A 28 7.78 -19.48 10.29
N GLU A 29 8.93 -20.06 9.95
CA GLU A 29 10.13 -19.37 9.50
C GLU A 29 9.90 -18.64 8.16
N GLY A 30 8.93 -19.10 7.38
CA GLY A 30 8.58 -18.52 6.09
C GLY A 30 9.62 -18.75 5.00
N LEU A 31 9.70 -17.83 4.04
CA LEU A 31 10.69 -17.85 2.97
C LEU A 31 11.10 -16.41 2.57
N PRO A 32 12.33 -16.24 2.05
CA PRO A 32 12.72 -14.99 1.42
C PRO A 32 11.93 -14.79 0.13
N LEU A 33 11.31 -13.63 0.01
CA LEU A 33 10.42 -13.26 -1.08
C LEU A 33 11.01 -12.08 -1.85
N ARG A 34 11.21 -12.26 -3.15
CA ARG A 34 11.69 -11.22 -4.05
C ARG A 34 10.51 -10.53 -4.71
N ILE A 35 10.46 -9.20 -4.57
CA ILE A 35 9.41 -8.36 -5.14
C ILE A 35 10.09 -7.20 -5.87
N GLN A 36 9.72 -6.99 -7.13
CA GLN A 36 10.23 -5.87 -7.92
C GLN A 36 9.29 -4.68 -7.81
N ASP A 37 9.80 -3.46 -7.67
CA ASP A 37 8.97 -2.28 -7.73
C ASP A 37 8.68 -1.83 -9.17
N VAL A 38 7.74 -0.89 -9.33
CA VAL A 38 7.43 -0.27 -10.63
C VAL A 38 8.60 0.49 -11.28
N LYS A 39 9.67 0.76 -10.52
CA LYS A 39 10.90 1.39 -11.01
C LYS A 39 11.95 0.34 -11.44
N GLY A 40 11.64 -0.94 -11.31
CA GLY A 40 12.52 -2.05 -11.66
C GLY A 40 13.49 -2.48 -10.55
N LYS A 41 13.49 -1.83 -9.39
CA LYS A 41 14.36 -2.20 -8.25
C LYS A 41 13.79 -3.41 -7.54
N GLU A 42 14.66 -4.38 -7.25
CA GLU A 42 14.28 -5.58 -6.53
C GLU A 42 14.44 -5.40 -5.01
N TRP A 43 13.42 -5.85 -4.30
CA TRP A 43 13.33 -5.84 -2.84
C TRP A 43 13.26 -7.29 -2.35
N MET A 44 14.03 -7.59 -1.31
CA MET A 44 14.00 -8.89 -0.65
C MET A 44 13.34 -8.73 0.72
N PHE A 45 12.23 -9.41 0.91
CA PHE A 45 11.45 -9.41 2.15
C PHE A 45 11.47 -10.81 2.77
N GLN A 46 11.40 -10.91 4.09
CA GLN A 46 11.15 -12.19 4.73
C GLN A 46 9.64 -12.35 4.89
N PHE A 47 9.05 -13.25 4.09
CA PHE A 47 7.63 -13.55 4.14
C PHE A 47 7.38 -14.74 5.05
N ARG A 48 6.80 -14.50 6.22
CA ARG A 48 6.58 -15.53 7.24
C ARG A 48 5.23 -15.41 7.89
N PHE A 49 4.85 -16.39 8.71
CA PHE A 49 3.62 -16.32 9.49
C PHE A 49 3.88 -16.60 10.97
N TRP A 50 3.11 -15.93 11.81
CA TRP A 50 3.02 -16.26 13.22
C TRP A 50 1.81 -17.17 13.46
N PRO A 51 1.96 -18.24 14.26
CA PRO A 51 0.82 -19.01 14.74
C PRO A 51 -0.11 -18.11 15.56
N ASN A 52 -1.40 -18.08 15.24
CA ASN A 52 -2.40 -17.33 16.01
C ASN A 52 -3.65 -18.21 16.21
N ASN A 53 -3.70 -18.93 17.33
CA ASN A 53 -4.69 -19.96 17.63
C ASN A 53 -4.78 -21.01 16.49
N ASN A 54 -5.91 -21.08 15.78
CA ASN A 54 -6.12 -21.93 14.60
C ASN A 54 -5.87 -21.20 13.26
N SER A 55 -5.31 -20.00 13.31
CA SER A 55 -5.05 -19.15 12.15
C SER A 55 -3.56 -18.83 12.02
N ARG A 56 -3.23 -18.20 10.89
CA ARG A 56 -1.89 -17.75 10.55
C ARG A 56 -1.95 -16.26 10.30
N MET A 57 -1.07 -15.53 10.98
CA MET A 57 -0.93 -14.09 10.81
C MET A 57 0.33 -13.84 9.99
N TYR A 58 0.15 -13.43 8.74
CA TYR A 58 1.24 -13.24 7.81
C TYR A 58 1.95 -11.90 8.05
N VAL A 59 3.27 -11.90 8.00
CA VAL A 59 4.10 -10.71 8.15
C VAL A 59 5.15 -10.68 7.05
N LEU A 60 5.41 -9.48 6.54
CA LEU A 60 6.55 -9.18 5.68
C LEU A 60 7.56 -8.39 6.50
N GLU A 61 8.68 -9.01 6.83
CA GLU A 61 9.81 -8.32 7.47
C GLU A 61 10.78 -7.78 6.43
N GLY A 62 11.55 -6.76 6.81
CA GLY A 62 12.44 -6.05 5.88
C GLY A 62 11.74 -4.96 5.06
N VAL A 63 10.54 -4.52 5.45
CA VAL A 63 9.83 -3.41 4.78
C VAL A 63 10.44 -2.04 5.08
N THR A 64 11.25 -1.90 6.13
CA THR A 64 11.83 -0.61 6.56
C THR A 64 12.64 0.10 5.47
N PRO A 65 13.63 -0.55 4.82
CA PRO A 65 14.41 0.08 3.75
C PRO A 65 13.55 0.43 2.52
N CYS A 66 12.53 -0.39 2.24
CA CYS A 66 11.57 -0.16 1.16
C CYS A 66 10.74 1.10 1.44
N ILE A 67 10.16 1.21 2.65
CA ILE A 67 9.37 2.37 3.10
C ILE A 67 10.22 3.64 3.07
N GLN A 68 11.46 3.59 3.56
CA GLN A 68 12.38 4.74 3.55
C GLN A 68 12.73 5.18 2.12
N SER A 69 13.10 4.23 1.26
CA SER A 69 13.46 4.54 -0.14
C SER A 69 12.29 5.07 -0.95
N MET A 70 11.07 4.63 -0.65
CA MET A 70 9.83 5.09 -1.31
C MET A 70 9.21 6.31 -0.61
N GLN A 71 9.78 6.75 0.52
CA GLN A 71 9.27 7.81 1.39
C GLN A 71 7.78 7.61 1.70
N LEU A 72 7.43 6.38 2.08
CA LEU A 72 6.08 5.99 2.48
C LEU A 72 5.85 6.32 3.94
N GLN A 73 4.62 6.72 4.26
CA GLN A 73 4.18 7.05 5.61
C GLN A 73 2.89 6.30 5.95
N ALA A 74 2.54 6.31 7.24
CA ALA A 74 1.23 5.85 7.68
C ALA A 74 0.13 6.65 6.96
N GLY A 75 -0.78 5.94 6.30
CA GLY A 75 -1.83 6.44 5.43
C GLY A 75 -1.61 6.11 3.96
N ASP A 76 -0.38 5.78 3.54
CA ASP A 76 -0.08 5.37 2.17
C ASP A 76 -0.51 3.93 1.92
N THR A 77 -0.83 3.61 0.66
CA THR A 77 -1.22 2.25 0.26
C THR A 77 -0.13 1.61 -0.57
N VAL A 78 0.22 0.37 -0.24
CA VAL A 78 1.10 -0.48 -1.02
C VAL A 78 0.24 -1.54 -1.71
N THR A 79 0.46 -1.77 -3.00
CA THR A 79 -0.28 -2.74 -3.80
C THR A 79 0.66 -3.81 -4.33
N PHE A 80 0.31 -5.07 -4.14
CA PHE A 80 1.06 -6.22 -4.65
C PHE A 80 0.30 -6.84 -5.83
N SER A 81 1.03 -7.10 -6.91
CA SER A 81 0.51 -7.73 -8.12
C SER A 81 1.44 -8.85 -8.55
N ARG A 82 0.90 -9.84 -9.25
CA ARG A 82 1.67 -10.94 -9.84
C ARG A 82 1.75 -10.72 -11.34
N MET A 83 2.94 -10.87 -11.90
CA MET A 83 3.18 -10.88 -13.34
C MET A 83 3.33 -12.34 -13.78
N ASP A 84 2.35 -12.82 -14.53
CA ASP A 84 2.39 -14.13 -15.19
C ASP A 84 3.02 -13.98 -16.59
N PRO A 85 3.74 -14.99 -17.11
CA PRO A 85 3.79 -16.39 -16.67
C PRO A 85 4.87 -16.73 -15.62
N GLU A 86 5.82 -15.85 -15.34
CA GLU A 86 6.95 -16.14 -14.42
C GLU A 86 6.56 -16.15 -12.93
N GLY A 87 5.36 -15.67 -12.60
CA GLY A 87 4.91 -15.57 -11.21
C GLY A 87 5.67 -14.53 -10.40
N LYS A 88 6.30 -13.56 -11.08
CA LYS A 88 7.09 -12.50 -10.47
C LYS A 88 6.17 -11.55 -9.70
N LEU A 89 6.53 -11.23 -8.46
CA LEU A 89 5.79 -10.27 -7.67
C LEU A 89 6.25 -8.85 -7.97
N ILE A 90 5.29 -7.97 -8.23
CA ILE A 90 5.48 -6.55 -8.46
C ILE A 90 4.80 -5.77 -7.32
N MET A 91 5.50 -4.80 -6.73
CA MET A 91 4.89 -3.84 -5.81
C MET A 91 4.76 -2.45 -6.42
N GLY A 92 3.57 -1.88 -6.26
CA GLY A 92 3.28 -0.48 -6.45
C GLY A 92 2.98 0.19 -5.12
N PHE A 93 2.99 1.52 -5.13
CA PHE A 93 2.54 2.30 -3.99
C PHE A 93 1.80 3.55 -4.49
N ARG A 94 0.79 3.96 -3.72
CA ARG A 94 0.15 5.27 -3.86
C ARG A 94 0.30 6.03 -2.55
N LYS A 95 0.79 7.26 -2.65
CA LYS A 95 0.79 8.17 -1.51
C LYS A 95 -0.63 8.62 -1.25
N LYS A 96 -1.02 8.71 0.01
CA LYS A 96 -2.26 9.38 0.41
C LYS A 96 -2.20 10.78 -0.18
N ALA A 97 -3.26 11.19 -0.89
CA ALA A 97 -3.39 12.59 -1.27
C ALA A 97 -3.29 13.42 0.01
N ARG A 98 -2.21 14.21 0.15
CA ARG A 98 -2.15 15.24 1.17
C ARG A 98 -3.35 16.15 0.89
N ARG A 99 -4.41 16.06 1.70
CA ARG A 99 -5.32 17.20 1.83
C ARG A 99 -4.48 18.30 2.49
N GLY A 100 -3.90 19.13 1.64
CA GLY A 100 -3.00 20.20 2.04
C GLY A 100 -2.85 21.20 0.91
N ARG A 101 -3.90 22.02 0.72
CA ARG A 101 -3.87 23.38 0.17
C ARG A 101 -3.55 23.53 -1.34
N SER A 102 -4.58 23.42 -2.16
CA SER A 102 -4.74 24.21 -3.40
C SER A 102 -6.24 24.38 -3.69
N GLN A 103 -6.96 25.02 -2.76
CA GLN A 103 -8.05 25.92 -3.11
C GLN A 103 -7.44 27.31 -2.99
N GLU A 104 -6.85 27.82 -4.07
CA GLU A 104 -6.53 29.24 -4.28
C GLU A 104 -5.84 29.37 -5.66
N VAL A 105 -6.49 28.90 -6.73
CA VAL A 105 -6.35 29.52 -8.06
C VAL A 105 -7.69 29.32 -8.75
N CYS A 106 -8.25 30.43 -9.27
CA CYS A 106 -9.52 30.56 -10.00
C CYS A 106 -10.80 30.85 -9.18
N GLU A 107 -10.75 31.77 -8.22
CA GLU A 107 -11.91 32.63 -7.93
C GLU A 107 -11.47 34.10 -8.03
N SER A 108 -11.11 34.50 -9.23
CA SER A 108 -11.17 35.90 -9.63
C SER A 108 -11.78 35.95 -11.01
N ILE A 109 -12.79 36.80 -11.16
CA ILE A 109 -13.64 37.02 -12.34
C ILE A 109 -14.92 36.17 -12.34
N LEU A 110 -15.90 36.60 -11.54
CA LEU A 110 -17.17 37.14 -12.04
C LEU A 110 -17.86 37.91 -10.91
N ASP A 111 -17.39 39.13 -10.68
CA ASP A 111 -18.25 40.21 -10.19
C ASP A 111 -19.35 40.42 -11.25
N LYS A 112 -20.62 40.31 -10.86
CA LYS A 112 -21.60 41.40 -10.96
C LYS A 112 -23.02 40.95 -10.63
N GLU A 113 -23.65 41.77 -9.78
CA GLU A 113 -25.08 42.08 -9.67
C GLU A 113 -26.00 40.92 -9.26
N GLU A 114 -26.85 41.05 -8.24
CA GLU A 114 -27.88 42.07 -8.14
C GLU A 114 -28.33 42.25 -6.67
N LYS A 115 -28.28 43.49 -6.19
CA LYS A 115 -29.13 43.98 -5.08
C LYS A 115 -30.59 43.84 -5.53
N THR A 116 -31.48 43.28 -4.71
CA THR A 116 -32.78 43.90 -4.35
C THR A 116 -33.66 43.02 -3.44
N ASN A 117 -34.27 43.69 -2.46
CA ASN A 117 -35.63 43.50 -1.90
C ASN A 117 -35.95 42.26 -1.03
N THR A 118 -36.29 42.48 0.26
CA THR A 118 -37.66 42.68 0.83
C THR A 118 -38.21 41.33 1.31
N ALA A 119 -38.72 41.16 2.53
CA ALA A 119 -39.60 42.00 3.35
C ALA A 119 -39.27 41.93 4.85
#